data_AF-A0A0R3U0Y6-F1
#
_entry.id   AF-A0A0R3U0Y6-F1
#
_cell.length_a   1.000
_cell.length_b   1.000
_cell.length_c   1.000
_cell.angle_alpha   90.00
_cell.angle_beta   90.00
_cell.angle_gamma   90.00
#
_symmetry.space_group_name_H-M   'P 1'
#
loop_
_entity.id
_entity.type
_entity.pdbx_description
1 polymer ?
#
loop_
_entity_poly.entity_id
_entity_poly.type
_entity_poly.pdbx_seq_one_letter_code
_entity_poly.pdbx_strand_id
1 'polypeptide(L)'
;MGSAALHMCQIAAGQGDAFYEFGIHCWDYAAAWLIVTEAGGYCCNIDGGPVDLMARHCVAAATKELAEKMIKKIVPISYPRD
;
A
#
# COMPACT_ATOMS: atom_id res chain seq x y z
N MET A 1 -8.79 12.14 0.90
CA MET A 1 -9.80 11.06 0.95
C MET A 1 -9.63 10.30 2.27
N GLY A 2 -10.65 9.54 2.72
CA GLY A 2 -10.65 8.85 4.03
C GLY A 2 -10.88 7.33 3.95
N SER A 3 -10.47 6.71 2.84
CA SER A 3 -10.62 5.28 2.59
C SER A 3 -9.37 4.76 1.89
N ALA A 4 -8.72 3.75 2.48
CA ALA A 4 -7.51 3.13 1.93
C ALA A 4 -7.76 2.54 0.53
N ALA A 5 -8.86 1.80 0.36
CA ALA A 5 -9.26 1.24 -0.92
C ALA A 5 -9.34 2.30 -2.02
N LEU A 6 -9.99 3.43 -1.75
CA LEU A 6 -10.13 4.49 -2.75
C LEU A 6 -8.79 5.17 -3.07
N HIS A 7 -7.92 5.42 -2.08
CA HIS A 7 -6.58 5.96 -2.35
C HIS A 7 -5.78 5.03 -3.26
N MET A 8 -5.82 3.72 -3.01
CA MET A 8 -5.15 2.74 -3.86
C MET A 8 -5.75 2.68 -5.27
N CYS A 9 -7.07 2.75 -5.41
CA CYS A 9 -7.71 2.83 -6.73
C CYS A 9 -7.32 4.11 -7.51
N GLN A 10 -7.04 5.23 -6.83
CA GLN A 10 -6.52 6.42 -7.50
C GLN A 10 -5.12 6.19 -8.09
N ILE A 11 -4.28 5.40 -7.44
CA ILE A 11 -2.98 4.99 -7.98
C ILE A 11 -3.18 4.15 -9.23
N ALA A 12 -4.04 3.14 -9.16
CA ALA A 12 -4.36 2.29 -10.31
C ALA A 12 -4.93 3.09 -11.50
N ALA A 13 -5.68 4.16 -11.23
CA ALA A 13 -6.22 5.07 -12.25
C ALA A 13 -5.22 6.13 -12.76
N GLY A 14 -3.98 6.15 -12.26
CA GLY A 14 -2.96 7.15 -12.64
C GLY A 14 -3.23 8.56 -12.09
N GLN A 15 -4.08 8.69 -11.08
CA GLN A 15 -4.40 9.97 -10.42
C GLN A 15 -3.54 10.24 -9.18
N GLY A 16 -2.86 9.21 -8.66
CA GLY A 16 -1.94 9.32 -7.53
C GLY A 16 -0.70 8.47 -7.76
N ASP A 17 0.43 8.89 -7.18
CA ASP A 17 1.70 8.19 -7.40
C ASP A 17 1.98 7.13 -6.33
N ALA A 18 1.58 7.37 -5.07
CA ALA A 18 1.82 6.45 -3.97
C ALA A 18 0.92 6.67 -2.76
N PHE A 19 0.79 5.62 -1.95
CA PHE A 19 0.00 5.54 -0.73
C PHE A 19 0.73 4.65 0.27
N TYR A 20 0.71 5.04 1.55
CA TYR A 20 1.05 4.15 2.65
C TYR A 20 0.17 4.48 3.84
N GLU A 21 -0.17 3.48 4.63
CA GLU A 21 -0.95 3.66 5.85
C GLU A 21 -0.60 2.56 6.86
N PHE A 22 -0.65 2.92 8.14
CA PHE A 22 -0.54 1.98 9.25
C PHE A 22 -1.88 1.88 9.97
N GLY A 23 -2.17 0.71 10.51
CA GLY A 23 -3.35 0.43 11.30
C GLY A 23 -4.57 -0.02 10.48
N ILE A 24 -4.49 -0.04 9.15
CA ILE A 24 -5.55 -0.57 8.26
C ILE A 24 -5.74 -2.07 8.47
N HIS A 25 -6.96 -2.55 8.24
CA HIS A 25 -7.30 -3.96 8.31
C HIS A 25 -7.26 -4.61 6.94
N CYS A 26 -7.19 -5.94 6.90
CA CYS A 26 -7.14 -6.69 5.63
C CYS A 26 -8.29 -6.34 4.66
N TRP A 27 -9.49 -6.07 5.17
CA TRP A 27 -10.65 -5.70 4.36
C TRP A 27 -10.58 -4.28 3.76
N ASP A 28 -9.73 -3.40 4.31
CA ASP A 28 -9.63 -2.03 3.82
C ASP A 28 -8.90 -1.92 2.48
N TYR A 29 -8.09 -2.92 2.12
CA TYR A 29 -7.22 -2.83 0.95
C TYR A 29 -6.99 -4.13 0.16
N ALA A 30 -7.43 -5.30 0.62
CA ALA A 30 -7.20 -6.57 -0.09
C ALA A 30 -7.67 -6.52 -1.56
N ALA A 31 -8.86 -5.99 -1.82
CA ALA A 31 -9.37 -5.84 -3.18
C ALA A 31 -8.57 -4.80 -3.98
N ALA A 32 -8.21 -3.67 -3.35
CA ALA A 32 -7.48 -2.61 -4.02
C ALA A 32 -6.02 -3.01 -4.34
N TRP A 33 -5.42 -3.90 -3.55
CA TRP A 33 -4.11 -4.47 -3.84
C TRP A 33 -4.09 -5.21 -5.18
N LEU A 34 -5.08 -6.07 -5.43
CA LEU A 34 -5.21 -6.76 -6.70
C LEU A 34 -5.37 -5.76 -7.86
N ILE A 35 -6.23 -4.76 -7.69
CA ILE A 35 -6.48 -3.71 -8.69
C ILE A 35 -5.19 -2.94 -9.03
N VAL A 36 -4.42 -2.50 -8.02
CA VAL A 36 -3.16 -1.79 -8.25
C VAL A 36 -2.15 -2.68 -8.98
N THR A 37 -2.07 -3.95 -8.60
CA THR A 37 -1.12 -4.89 -9.22
C THR A 37 -1.48 -5.16 -10.68
N GLU A 38 -2.76 -5.37 -11.01
CA GLU A 38 -3.23 -5.57 -12.38
C GLU A 38 -3.11 -4.32 -13.25
N ALA A 39 -3.18 -3.13 -12.64
CA ALA A 39 -2.89 -1.87 -13.32
C ALA A 39 -1.38 -1.64 -13.60
N GLY A 40 -0.51 -2.56 -13.17
CA GLY A 40 0.94 -2.47 -13.32
C GLY A 40 1.66 -1.70 -12.20
N GLY A 41 0.94 -1.34 -11.14
CA GLY A 41 1.50 -0.75 -9.93
C GLY A 41 2.24 -1.78 -9.07
N TYR A 42 2.88 -1.29 -8.01
CA TYR A 42 3.64 -2.10 -7.06
C TYR A 42 3.10 -1.93 -5.64
N CYS A 43 2.79 -3.05 -5.00
CA CYS A 43 2.42 -3.09 -3.59
C CYS A 43 3.42 -3.95 -2.82
N CYS A 44 3.78 -3.51 -1.62
CA CYS A 44 4.71 -4.19 -0.75
C CYS A 44 4.45 -3.88 0.72
N ASN A 45 5.13 -4.62 1.57
CA ASN A 45 5.19 -4.39 2.99
C ASN A 45 6.18 -3.24 3.32
N ILE A 46 6.11 -2.69 4.54
CA ILE A 46 6.95 -1.56 4.98
C ILE A 46 8.45 -1.88 5.00
N ASP A 47 8.81 -3.16 5.08
CA ASP A 47 10.18 -3.67 4.99
C ASP A 47 10.64 -3.89 3.53
N GLY A 48 9.78 -3.59 2.55
CA GLY A 48 10.01 -3.87 1.14
C GLY A 48 9.75 -5.32 0.73
N GLY A 49 9.31 -6.16 1.67
CA GLY A 49 8.91 -7.53 1.43
C GLY A 49 7.57 -7.66 0.69
N PRO A 50 7.14 -8.90 0.40
CA PRO A 50 5.84 -9.15 -0.21
C PRO A 50 4.69 -8.63 0.69
N VAL A 51 3.56 -8.29 0.08
CA VAL A 51 2.37 -7.86 0.82
C VAL A 51 1.94 -8.95 1.81
N ASP A 52 1.77 -8.55 3.07
CA ASP A 52 1.14 -9.34 4.11
C ASP A 52 -0.17 -8.66 4.53
N LEU A 53 -1.30 -9.26 4.15
CA LEU A 53 -2.64 -8.70 4.37
C LEU A 53 -2.99 -8.53 5.84
N MET A 54 -2.33 -9.26 6.75
CA MET A 54 -2.63 -9.24 8.19
C MET A 54 -1.64 -8.35 8.97
N ALA A 55 -0.64 -7.76 8.32
CA ALA A 55 0.39 -6.97 8.98
C ALA A 55 -0.09 -5.60 9.47
N ARG A 56 -1.27 -5.18 9.01
CA ARG A 56 -1.89 -3.87 9.28
C ARG A 56 -1.12 -2.66 8.78
N HIS A 57 -0.41 -2.81 7.68
CA HIS A 57 0.18 -1.71 6.94
C HIS A 57 0.43 -2.15 5.50
N CYS A 58 0.49 -1.17 4.60
CA CYS A 58 0.74 -1.41 3.19
C CYS A 58 1.44 -0.20 2.58
N VAL A 59 2.32 -0.44 1.61
CA VAL A 59 2.84 0.57 0.69
C VAL A 59 2.37 0.20 -0.72
N ALA A 60 1.70 1.13 -1.39
CA ALA A 60 1.31 1.02 -2.79
C ALA A 60 1.88 2.20 -3.57
N ALA A 61 2.39 1.95 -4.78
CA ALA A 61 2.92 3.00 -5.65
C ALA A 61 2.74 2.64 -7.12
N ALA A 62 2.79 3.65 -7.99
CA ALA A 62 2.74 3.48 -9.43
C ALA A 62 3.96 2.71 -9.97
N THR A 63 5.13 2.82 -9.30
CA THR A 63 6.33 2.04 -9.65
C THR A 63 7.05 1.50 -8.42
N LYS A 64 7.87 0.47 -8.61
CA LYS A 64 8.68 -0.14 -7.56
C LYS A 64 9.71 0.84 -6.99
N GLU A 65 10.35 1.63 -7.84
CA GLU A 65 11.39 2.59 -7.44
C GLU A 65 10.83 3.67 -6.51
N LEU A 66 9.57 4.07 -6.73
CA LEU A 66 8.89 5.02 -5.86
C LEU A 66 8.57 4.40 -4.49
N ALA A 67 8.05 3.17 -4.45
CA ALA A 67 7.80 2.45 -3.21
C ALA A 67 9.08 2.30 -2.37
N GLU A 68 10.19 1.88 -2.99
CA GLU A 68 11.50 1.75 -2.32
C GLU A 68 12.02 3.09 -1.77
N LYS A 69 11.81 4.19 -2.50
CA LYS A 69 12.16 5.54 -2.02
C LYS A 69 11.31 5.97 -0.84
N MET A 70 10.03 5.60 -0.81
CA MET A 70 9.15 5.89 0.32
C MET A 70 9.55 5.11 1.56
N ILE A 71 9.78 3.80 1.43
CA ILE A 71 10.15 2.92 2.54
C ILE A 71 11.35 3.48 3.33
N LYS A 72 12.37 4.01 2.63
CA LYS A 72 13.56 4.61 3.27
C LYS A 72 13.27 5.83 4.15
N LYS A 73 12.11 6.48 3.98
CA LYS A 73 11.70 7.68 4.73
C LYS A 73 10.65 7.39 5.79
N ILE A 74 9.98 6.24 5.74
CA ILE A 74 8.90 5.92 6.66
C ILE A 74 9.51 5.38 7.97
N VAL A 75 9.04 5.92 9.09
CA VAL A 75 9.33 5.37 10.42
C VAL A 75 8.24 4.35 10.75
N PRO A 76 8.57 3.06 10.95
CA PRO A 76 7.57 2.02 11.21
C PRO A 76 6.82 2.24 12.52
N ILE A 77 5.50 2.03 12.49
CA ILE A 77 4.64 1.98 13.67
C ILE A 77 4.09 0.56 13.79
N SER A 78 4.19 -0.04 14.96
CA SER A 78 3.73 -1.41 15.19
C SER A 78 2.28 -1.42 15.65
N TYR A 79 1.45 -2.20 14.96
CA TYR A 79 0.11 -2.56 15.39
C TYR A 79 0.01 -4.07 15.60
N PRO A 80 -0.87 -4.55 16.49
CA PRO A 80 -1.22 -5.97 16.53
C PRO A 80 -1.79 -6.39 15.17
N ARG A 81 -1.37 -7.57 14.70
CA ARG A 81 -1.90 -8.21 13.50
C ARG A 81 -3.41 -8.45 13.65
N ASP A 82 -4.08 -8.51 12.51
CA ASP A 82 -5.47 -9.00 12.43
C ASP A 82 -5.58 -10.48 12.81
#